data_AF-A0A6J7QYE0-F1
#
_entry.id   AF-A0A6J7QYE0-F1
#
_cell.length_a   1.000
_cell.length_b   1.000
_cell.length_c   1.000
_cell.angle_alpha   90.00
_cell.angle_beta   90.00
_cell.angle_gamma   90.00
#
_symmetry.space_group_name_H-M   'P 1'
#
loop_
_entity.id
_entity.type
_entity.pdbx_description
1 polymer ?
#
loop_
_entity_poly.entity_id
_entity_poly.type
_entity_poly.pdbx_seq_one_letter_code
_entity_poly.pdbx_strand_id
1 'polypeptide(L)'
;MDYPGVMGVPITFLEKYNPDQFEIVGTSQSWDEQRSKAYPPQVQVSADGRKSTVMKLNDAPALQLQSPPAGKTYYAVGGDYFQAVYARILIRNKRL
;
A
#
# COMPACT_ATOMS: atom_id res chain seq x y z
N MET A 1 -19.54 9.10 -4.14
CA MET A 1 -18.20 8.99 -3.53
C MET A 1 -18.15 10.18 -2.63
N ASP A 2 -18.16 9.96 -1.31
CA ASP A 2 -18.46 11.03 -0.35
C ASP A 2 -17.23 11.30 0.53
N TYR A 3 -16.07 10.84 0.05
CA TYR A 3 -14.78 11.05 0.69
C TYR A 3 -14.04 12.17 -0.04
N PRO A 4 -13.79 13.33 0.61
CA PRO A 4 -13.18 14.50 -0.02
C PRO A 4 -11.65 14.38 -0.21
N GLY A 5 -11.01 13.36 0.39
CA GLY A 5 -9.57 13.17 0.31
C GLY A 5 -9.10 12.32 -0.88
N VAL A 6 -7.80 12.02 -0.89
CA VAL A 6 -7.17 11.09 -1.85
C VAL A 6 -7.55 9.65 -1.49
N MET A 7 -7.98 8.88 -2.49
CA MET A 7 -8.34 7.46 -2.36
C MET A 7 -7.46 6.59 -3.22
N GLY A 8 -7.08 5.42 -2.70
CA GLY A 8 -6.44 4.37 -3.48
C GLY A 8 -7.46 3.43 -4.12
N VAL A 9 -7.53 3.41 -5.45
CA VAL A 9 -8.43 2.53 -6.22
C VAL A 9 -7.66 1.48 -7.04
N PRO A 10 -8.25 0.30 -7.33
CA PRO A 10 -7.71 -0.60 -8.35
C PRO A 10 -7.68 0.07 -9.73
N ILE A 11 -6.80 -0.37 -10.63
CA ILE A 11 -6.77 0.16 -12.01
C ILE A 11 -8.09 -0.04 -12.76
N THR A 12 -8.77 -1.16 -12.52
CA THR A 12 -10.09 -1.46 -13.09
C THR A 12 -11.20 -0.52 -12.62
N PHE A 13 -10.94 0.33 -11.62
CA PHE A 13 -11.86 1.41 -11.25
C PHE A 13 -11.99 2.42 -12.40
N LEU A 14 -10.89 2.78 -13.07
CA LEU A 14 -10.92 3.77 -14.15
C LEU A 14 -11.68 3.28 -15.39
N GLU A 15 -11.85 1.97 -15.56
CA GLU A 15 -12.66 1.40 -16.65
C GLU A 15 -14.17 1.58 -16.45
N LYS A 16 -14.62 1.74 -15.19
CA LYS A 16 -16.05 1.71 -14.83
C LYS A 16 -16.64 3.10 -14.59
N TYR A 17 -15.81 4.11 -14.39
CA TYR A 17 -16.23 5.45 -14.01
C TYR A 17 -15.72 6.48 -15.01
N ASN A 18 -16.40 7.64 -15.08
CA ASN A 18 -15.99 8.71 -15.96
C ASN A 18 -14.66 9.32 -15.47
N PRO A 19 -13.56 9.25 -16.26
CA PRO A 19 -12.26 9.76 -15.86
C PRO A 19 -12.27 11.28 -15.59
N ASP A 20 -13.19 12.04 -16.19
CA ASP A 20 -13.28 13.49 -15.99
C ASP A 20 -13.66 13.85 -14.55
N GLN A 21 -14.29 12.94 -13.81
CA GLN A 21 -14.71 13.16 -12.42
C GLN A 21 -13.53 13.14 -11.45
N PHE A 22 -12.39 12.58 -11.85
CA PHE A 22 -11.26 12.32 -10.97
C PHE A 22 -9.98 12.97 -11.48
N GLU A 23 -9.17 13.42 -10.54
CA GLU A 23 -7.77 13.77 -10.75
C GLU A 23 -6.92 12.56 -10.35
N ILE A 24 -6.01 12.12 -11.22
CA ILE A 24 -5.00 11.11 -10.87
C ILE A 24 -3.87 11.84 -10.16
N VAL A 25 -3.69 11.53 -8.88
CA VAL A 25 -2.69 12.15 -8.00
C VAL A 25 -1.39 11.38 -8.02
N GLY A 26 -1.44 10.07 -8.27
CA GLY A 26 -0.25 9.22 -8.31
C GLY A 26 -0.56 7.75 -8.16
N THR A 27 0.41 7.01 -7.63
CA THR A 27 0.30 5.59 -7.30
C THR A 27 0.76 5.38 -5.87
N SER A 28 0.19 4.39 -5.18
CA SER A 28 0.66 4.00 -3.84
C SER A 28 2.02 3.32 -3.85
N GLN A 29 2.60 3.11 -5.03
CA GLN A 29 3.89 2.48 -5.26
C GLN A 29 4.87 3.51 -5.87
N SER A 30 5.13 4.57 -5.12
CA SER A 30 6.01 5.66 -5.53
C SER A 30 6.92 6.08 -4.37
N TRP A 31 8.00 6.76 -4.74
CA TRP A 31 8.96 7.36 -3.80
C TRP A 31 8.64 8.86 -3.60
N ASP A 32 7.41 9.27 -3.86
CA ASP A 32 6.99 10.67 -3.84
C ASP A 32 6.50 11.11 -2.45
N GLU A 33 6.03 12.35 -2.39
CA GLU A 33 5.53 13.01 -1.18
C GLU A 33 4.24 12.37 -0.61
N GLN A 34 3.61 11.44 -1.33
CA GLN A 34 2.34 10.82 -0.93
C GLN A 34 2.55 9.62 0.02
N ARG A 35 3.81 9.30 0.35
CA ARG A 35 4.16 8.27 1.32
C ARG A 35 3.74 8.69 2.74
N SER A 36 2.75 8.00 3.30
CA SER A 36 2.27 8.25 4.66
C SER A 36 3.17 7.72 5.77
N LYS A 37 4.05 6.75 5.49
CA LYS A 37 4.94 6.13 6.48
C LYS A 37 6.25 5.65 5.85
N ALA A 38 7.35 5.93 6.54
CA ALA A 38 8.65 5.33 6.26
C ALA A 38 8.93 4.25 7.31
N TYR A 39 9.37 3.08 6.86
CA TYR A 39 9.70 1.96 7.72
C TYR A 39 11.22 1.86 7.88
N PRO A 40 11.72 1.59 9.11
CA PRO A 40 13.11 1.18 9.31
C PRO A 40 13.34 -0.21 8.68
N PRO A 41 14.58 -0.75 8.76
CA PRO A 41 14.84 -2.12 8.32
C PRO A 41 13.84 -3.12 8.90
N GLN A 42 13.27 -3.94 8.03
CA GLN A 42 12.25 -4.93 8.36
C GLN A 42 12.85 -6.33 8.32
N VAL A 43 12.35 -7.24 9.16
CA VAL A 43 12.59 -8.67 8.96
C VAL A 43 11.48 -9.22 8.07
N GLN A 44 11.79 -9.48 6.80
CA GLN A 44 10.91 -10.25 5.92
C GLN A 44 10.96 -11.72 6.33
N VAL A 45 9.80 -12.31 6.56
CA VAL A 45 9.61 -13.75 6.73
C VAL A 45 8.86 -14.26 5.51
N SER A 46 9.47 -15.11 4.69
CA SER A 46 8.81 -15.72 3.51
C SER A 46 7.83 -16.81 3.93
N ALA A 47 6.99 -17.26 2.98
CA ALA A 47 6.00 -18.32 3.21
C ALA A 47 6.63 -19.64 3.71
N ASP A 48 7.88 -19.92 3.36
CA ASP A 48 8.67 -21.06 3.82
C ASP A 48 9.41 -20.82 5.16
N GLY A 49 9.20 -19.67 5.80
CA GLY A 49 9.77 -19.30 7.09
C GLY A 49 11.18 -18.68 7.04
N ARG A 50 11.81 -18.54 5.87
CA ARG A 50 13.14 -17.90 5.77
C ARG A 50 13.06 -16.43 6.15
N LYS A 51 14.10 -15.95 6.85
CA LYS A 51 14.20 -14.58 7.35
C LYS A 51 15.28 -13.79 6.62
N SER A 52 14.98 -12.54 6.29
CA SER A 52 15.95 -11.61 5.70
C SER A 52 15.68 -10.18 6.15
N THR A 53 16.74 -9.40 6.33
CA THR A 53 16.62 -7.95 6.61
C THR A 53 16.46 -7.20 5.30
N VAL A 54 15.40 -6.38 5.17
CA VAL A 54 15.04 -5.69 3.93
C VAL A 54 14.49 -4.28 4.20
N MET A 55 14.29 -3.51 3.12
CA MET A 55 13.62 -2.20 3.15
C MET A 55 12.29 -2.15 2.35
N LYS A 56 11.79 -3.32 1.91
CA LYS A 56 10.73 -3.47 0.89
C LYS A 56 9.38 -2.84 1.23
N LEU A 57 9.01 -2.68 2.50
CA LEU A 57 7.77 -1.99 2.87
C LEU A 57 7.76 -0.51 2.46
N ASN A 58 8.92 0.07 2.13
CA ASN A 58 9.00 1.44 1.63
C ASN A 58 8.68 1.55 0.12
N ASP A 59 8.67 0.42 -0.60
CA ASP A 59 8.44 0.40 -2.05
C ASP A 59 6.98 0.11 -2.41
N ALA A 60 6.12 -0.20 -1.44
CA ALA A 60 4.75 -0.66 -1.68
C ALA A 60 3.82 -0.25 -0.53
N PRO A 61 2.50 -0.15 -0.78
CA PRO A 61 1.55 0.03 0.31
C PRO A 61 1.61 -1.17 1.26
N ALA A 62 1.48 -0.89 2.56
CA ALA A 62 1.56 -1.89 3.61
C ALA A 62 0.29 -1.91 4.45
N LEU A 63 -0.19 -3.11 4.75
CA LEU A 63 -1.28 -3.36 5.70
C LEU A 63 -0.70 -3.88 7.00
N GLN A 64 -1.01 -3.24 8.13
CA GLN A 64 -0.67 -3.76 9.45
C GLN A 64 -1.58 -4.96 9.78
N LEU A 65 -0.97 -6.00 10.33
CA LEU A 65 -1.63 -7.24 10.71
C LEU A 65 -1.61 -7.37 12.23
N GLN A 66 -2.68 -7.96 12.79
CA GLN A 66 -2.75 -8.30 14.22
C GLN A 66 -1.82 -9.47 14.58
N SER A 67 -1.57 -10.38 13.64
CA SER A 67 -0.73 -11.55 13.84
C SER A 67 -0.06 -11.98 12.52
N PRO A 68 1.03 -12.77 12.59
CA PRO A 68 1.66 -13.33 11.39
C PRO A 68 0.67 -14.18 10.57
N PRO A 69 0.57 -13.96 9.25
CA PRO A 69 -0.29 -14.75 8.39
C PRO A 69 0.33 -16.12 8.11
N ALA A 70 -0.47 -17.18 8.17
CA ALA A 70 -0.02 -18.53 7.85
C ALA A 70 0.29 -18.68 6.35
N GLY A 71 1.45 -19.26 6.02
CA GLY A 71 1.84 -19.62 4.65
C GLY A 71 2.01 -18.44 3.68
N LYS A 72 2.20 -17.22 4.19
CA LYS A 72 2.38 -16.01 3.38
C LYS A 72 3.61 -15.24 3.83
N THR A 73 4.19 -14.50 2.91
CA THR A 73 5.26 -13.55 3.23
C THR A 73 4.71 -12.38 4.05
N TYR A 74 5.38 -12.03 5.14
CA TYR A 74 5.09 -10.86 5.96
C TYR A 74 6.38 -10.18 6.43
N TYR A 75 6.24 -9.01 7.03
CA TYR A 75 7.34 -8.16 7.48
C TYR A 75 7.16 -7.82 8.94
N ALA A 76 8.16 -8.08 9.77
CA ALA A 76 8.16 -7.69 11.18
C ALA A 76 8.96 -6.40 11.38
N VAL A 77 8.36 -5.42 12.06
CA VAL A 77 8.96 -4.11 12.34
C VAL A 77 8.58 -3.68 13.76
N GLY A 78 9.55 -3.58 14.67
CA GLY A 78 9.31 -3.06 16.02
C GLY A 78 8.27 -3.84 16.85
N GLY A 79 8.06 -5.13 16.57
CA GLY A 79 7.05 -5.96 17.22
C GLY A 79 5.71 -6.05 16.46
N ASP A 80 5.47 -5.15 15.51
CA ASP A 80 4.31 -5.19 14.62
C ASP A 80 4.56 -6.04 13.38
N TYR A 81 3.46 -6.50 12.76
CA TYR A 81 3.48 -7.29 11.53
C TYR A 81 2.82 -6.54 10.38
N PHE A 82 3.37 -6.66 9.19
CA PHE A 82 2.87 -5.99 7.99
C PHE A 82 2.88 -6.93 6.80
N GLN A 83 1.99 -6.66 5.85
CA GLN A 83 1.99 -7.27 4.53
C GLN A 83 2.01 -6.18 3.46
N ALA A 84 2.96 -6.28 2.52
CA ALA A 84 2.91 -5.48 1.31
C ALA A 84 1.70 -5.91 0.46
N VAL A 85 0.90 -4.94 0.03
CA VAL A 85 -0.32 -5.18 -0.75
C VAL A 85 -0.18 -4.62 -2.17
N TYR A 86 -1.14 -4.97 -3.02
CA TYR A 86 -1.14 -4.52 -4.41
C TYR A 86 -1.24 -2.99 -4.50
N ALA A 87 -0.49 -2.42 -5.44
CA ALA A 87 -0.47 -0.99 -5.72
C ALA A 87 -1.86 -0.46 -6.10
N ARG A 88 -2.13 0.79 -5.73
CA ARG A 88 -3.39 1.47 -6.01
C ARG A 88 -3.11 2.75 -6.78
N ILE A 89 -4.00 3.10 -7.69
CA ILE A 89 -4.01 4.44 -8.30
C ILE A 89 -4.60 5.38 -7.26
N LEU A 90 -3.89 6.47 -6.99
CA LEU A 90 -4.35 7.51 -6.07
C LEU A 90 -5.17 8.52 -6.86
N ILE A 91 -6.44 8.67 -6.49
CA ILE A 91 -7.38 9.58 -7.15
C ILE A 91 -7.99 10.57 -6.16
N ARG A 92 -8.37 11.74 -6.65
CA ARG A 92 -9.16 12.74 -5.92
C ARG A 92 -10.40 13.09 -6.74
N ASN A 93 -11.56 13.17 -6.09
CA ASN A 93 -12.78 13.61 -6.77
C ASN A 93 -12.73 15.13 -6.97
N LYS A 94 -12.90 15.60 -8.22
CA LYS A 94 -12.85 17.04 -8.55
C LYS A 94 -14.09 17.81 -8.11
N ARG A 95 -15.18 17.12 -7.75
CA ARG A 95 -16.50 17.71 -7.50
C ARG A 95 -16.87 17.74 -6.01
N LEU A 96 -15.93 17.43 -5.12
CA LEU A 96 -16.09 17.45 -3.66
C LEU A 96 -15.16 18.49 -3.04
#